data_AF-A0A2U0H2K2-F1
#
_entry.id   AF-A0A2U0H2K2-F1
#
_cell.length_a   1.000
_cell.length_b   1.000
_cell.length_c   1.000
_cell.angle_alpha   90.00
_cell.angle_beta   90.00
_cell.angle_gamma   90.00
#
_symmetry.space_group_name_H-M   'P 1'
#
loop_
_entity.id
_entity.type
_entity.pdbx_description
1 polymer ?
#
loop_
_entity_poly.entity_id
_entity_poly.type
_entity_poly.pdbx_seq_one_letter_code
_entity_poly.pdbx_strand_id
1 'polypeptide(L)'
;MYARKVGASAEFRWAARWWESPEAVARLEAIWRAWEHLRQDAATGSSTWWAEHADHHMPILMSPTGPFAKSEDTNKHGEPLPYEPPPDGLFPDMRLQ
;
A
#
# COMPACT_ATOMS: atom_id res chain seq x y z
N MET A 1 10.39 7.21 -3.93
CA MET A 1 9.18 6.54 -4.46
C MET A 1 9.36 5.05 -4.29
N TYR A 2 8.38 4.33 -3.73
CA TYR A 2 8.45 2.87 -3.58
C TYR A 2 8.11 2.21 -4.92
N ALA A 3 9.10 1.70 -5.63
CA ALA A 3 8.96 1.23 -7.02
C ALA A 3 9.53 -0.19 -7.16
N ARG A 4 8.80 -1.18 -6.61
CA ARG A 4 9.12 -2.59 -6.79
C ARG A 4 8.48 -3.10 -8.08
N LYS A 5 9.16 -4.04 -8.75
CA LYS A 5 8.57 -4.78 -9.89
C LYS A 5 7.49 -5.72 -9.37
N VAL A 6 6.29 -5.62 -9.92
CA VAL A 6 5.13 -6.47 -9.60
C VAL A 6 4.64 -7.21 -10.84
N GLY A 7 3.90 -8.30 -10.65
CA GLY A 7 3.35 -9.11 -11.74
C GLY A 7 3.07 -10.53 -11.30
N ALA A 8 2.25 -11.27 -12.05
CA ALA A 8 1.89 -12.67 -11.75
C ALA A 8 3.11 -13.61 -11.66
N SER A 9 4.20 -13.31 -12.36
CA SER A 9 5.46 -14.08 -12.31
C SER A 9 6.59 -13.35 -11.59
N ALA A 10 6.32 -12.21 -10.95
CA ALA A 10 7.31 -11.47 -10.15
C ALA A 10 7.38 -12.00 -8.71
N GLU A 11 8.37 -11.53 -7.94
CA GLU A 11 8.45 -11.78 -6.50
C GLU A 11 7.30 -11.11 -5.73
N PHE A 12 6.90 -9.92 -6.17
CA PHE A 12 5.89 -9.10 -5.49
C PHE A 12 4.57 -9.08 -6.25
N ARG A 13 3.47 -9.03 -5.49
CA ARG A 13 2.12 -8.83 -5.97
C ARG A 13 1.63 -7.42 -5.63
N TRP A 14 0.76 -6.90 -6.49
CA TRP A 14 0.05 -5.65 -6.26
C TRP A 14 -1.22 -5.67 -7.10
N ALA A 15 -2.31 -5.09 -6.60
CA ALA A 15 -3.53 -4.92 -7.37
C ALA A 15 -3.78 -3.42 -7.60
N ALA A 16 -3.97 -3.01 -8.85
CA ALA A 16 -4.34 -1.65 -9.22
C ALA A 16 -5.63 -1.22 -8.52
N ARG A 17 -6.58 -2.17 -8.44
CA ARG A 17 -7.83 -2.07 -7.68
C ARG A 17 -7.67 -2.60 -6.24
N TRP A 18 -6.66 -2.11 -5.52
CA TRP A 18 -6.37 -2.54 -4.13
C TRP A 18 -7.58 -2.41 -3.20
N TRP A 19 -8.48 -1.47 -3.49
CA TRP A 19 -9.70 -1.19 -2.73
C TRP A 19 -10.74 -2.31 -2.81
N GLU A 20 -10.60 -3.30 -3.69
CA GLU A 20 -11.45 -4.51 -3.71
C GLU A 20 -11.09 -5.53 -2.63
N SER A 21 -9.94 -5.37 -1.97
CA SER A 21 -9.46 -6.27 -0.93
C SER A 21 -9.64 -5.64 0.46
N PRO A 22 -10.58 -6.12 1.29
CA PRO A 22 -10.81 -5.57 2.63
C PRO A 22 -9.57 -5.60 3.52
N GLU A 23 -8.77 -6.67 3.42
CA GLU A 23 -7.51 -6.77 4.15
C GLU A 23 -6.49 -5.72 3.66
N ALA A 24 -6.43 -5.48 2.35
CA ALA A 24 -5.53 -4.49 1.81
C ALA A 24 -5.92 -3.07 2.25
N VAL A 25 -7.21 -2.75 2.20
CA VAL A 25 -7.76 -1.48 2.69
C VAL A 25 -7.36 -1.25 4.14
N ALA A 26 -7.62 -2.23 5.03
CA ALA A 26 -7.31 -2.11 6.45
C ALA A 26 -5.81 -1.89 6.72
N ARG A 27 -4.93 -2.61 6.01
CA ARG A 27 -3.47 -2.47 6.16
C ARG A 27 -2.97 -1.13 5.64
N LEU A 28 -3.39 -0.72 4.45
CA LEU A 28 -2.98 0.55 3.84
C LEU A 28 -3.47 1.74 4.68
N GLU A 29 -4.69 1.65 5.23
CA GLU A 29 -5.21 2.65 6.15
C GLU A 29 -4.38 2.72 7.45
N ALA A 30 -4.02 1.59 8.03
CA ALA A 30 -3.16 1.55 9.22
C ALA A 30 -1.78 2.20 8.96
N ILE A 31 -1.15 1.88 7.82
CA ILE A 31 0.11 2.50 7.39
C ILE A 31 -0.04 4.01 7.22
N TRP A 32 -1.13 4.47 6.59
CA TRP A 32 -1.41 5.88 6.35
C TRP A 32 -1.66 6.65 7.65
N ARG A 33 -2.48 6.12 8.56
CA ARG A 33 -2.74 6.73 9.88
C ARG A 33 -1.46 6.85 10.70
N ALA A 34 -0.62 5.82 10.69
CA ALA A 34 0.68 5.87 11.34
C ALA A 34 1.61 6.93 10.72
N TRP A 35 1.60 7.07 9.39
CA TRP A 35 2.35 8.14 8.70
C TRP A 35 1.87 9.52 9.13
N GLU A 36 0.55 9.76 9.12
CA GLU A 36 -0.02 11.06 9.49
C GLU A 36 0.36 11.49 10.91
N HIS A 37 0.46 10.53 11.82
CA HIS A 37 0.91 10.78 13.19
C HIS A 37 2.43 11.02 13.25
N LEU A 38 3.23 10.09 12.73
CA LEU A 38 4.68 10.11 12.89
C LEU A 38 5.37 11.19 12.05
N ARG A 39 4.76 11.64 10.94
CA ARG A 39 5.32 12.75 10.12
C ARG A 39 5.40 14.09 10.85
N GLN A 40 4.74 14.21 12.01
CA GLN A 40 4.84 15.38 12.89
C GLN A 40 6.15 15.40 13.70
N ASP A 41 6.79 14.25 13.91
CA ASP A 41 8.12 14.17 14.51
C ASP A 41 9.21 14.32 13.44
N ALA A 42 9.86 15.48 13.44
CA ALA A 42 10.94 15.81 12.51
C ALA A 42 12.27 15.10 12.81
N ALA A 43 12.45 14.54 14.01
CA ALA A 43 13.70 13.90 14.42
C ALA A 43 13.77 12.45 13.94
N THR A 44 12.83 11.62 14.40
CA THR A 44 12.90 10.16 14.19
C THR A 44 11.68 9.57 13.49
N GLY A 45 10.58 10.32 13.42
CA GLY A 45 9.28 9.82 12.96
C GLY A 45 9.32 9.13 11.59
N SER A 46 10.10 9.63 10.63
CA SER A 46 10.26 8.97 9.34
C SER A 46 10.93 7.59 9.45
N SER A 47 11.96 7.46 10.28
CA SER A 47 12.65 6.18 10.49
C SER A 47 11.76 5.18 11.22
N THR A 48 11.07 5.64 12.28
CA THR A 48 10.11 4.83 13.03
C THR A 48 8.99 4.34 12.13
N TRP A 49 8.45 5.21 11.26
CA TRP A 49 7.39 4.83 10.34
C TRP A 49 7.81 3.71 9.38
N TRP A 50 9.02 3.83 8.80
CA TRP A 50 9.54 2.77 7.94
C TRP A 50 9.70 1.46 8.70
N ALA A 51 10.43 1.48 9.81
CA ALA A 51 10.81 0.29 10.54
C ALA A 51 9.62 -0.45 11.18
N GLU A 52 8.68 0.29 11.77
CA GLU A 52 7.61 -0.29 12.59
C GLU A 52 6.31 -0.51 11.80
N HIS A 53 6.07 0.24 10.73
CA HIS A 53 4.79 0.20 10.01
C HIS A 53 4.94 -0.23 8.55
N ALA A 54 5.73 0.49 7.75
CA ALA A 54 5.82 0.19 6.32
C ALA A 54 6.50 -1.16 6.07
N ASP A 55 7.66 -1.41 6.68
CA ASP A 55 8.42 -2.66 6.51
C ASP A 55 7.71 -3.86 7.14
N HIS A 56 6.79 -3.64 8.10
CA HIS A 56 5.94 -4.70 8.62
C HIS A 56 4.82 -5.09 7.65
N HIS A 57 4.04 -4.11 7.17
CA HIS A 57 2.83 -4.40 6.40
C HIS A 57 3.08 -4.63 4.90
N MET A 58 4.06 -3.94 4.29
CA MET A 58 4.31 -4.02 2.84
C MET A 58 4.70 -5.43 2.36
N PRO A 59 5.58 -6.19 3.04
CA PRO A 59 5.89 -7.57 2.62
C PRO A 59 4.67 -8.50 2.66
N ILE A 60 3.74 -8.27 3.61
CA ILE A 60 2.52 -9.06 3.72
C ILE A 60 1.56 -8.74 2.57
N LEU A 61 1.34 -7.44 2.30
CA LEU A 61 0.52 -6.97 1.18
C LEU A 61 1.03 -7.53 -0.15
N MET A 62 2.34 -7.46 -0.36
CA MET A 62 2.97 -7.82 -1.63
C MET A 62 3.36 -9.29 -1.74
N SER A 63 3.04 -10.11 -0.74
CA SER A 63 3.34 -11.55 -0.76
C SER A 63 2.58 -12.25 -1.90
N PRO A 64 3.20 -13.24 -2.58
CA PRO A 64 2.50 -14.14 -3.49
C PRO A 64 1.30 -14.88 -2.88
N THR A 65 1.27 -15.01 -1.54
CA THR A 65 0.17 -15.63 -0.78
C THR A 65 -0.67 -14.59 0.00
N GLY A 66 -0.39 -13.30 -0.21
CA GLY A 66 -1.04 -12.20 0.48
C GLY A 66 -2.38 -11.77 -0.14
N PRO A 67 -2.89 -10.60 0.27
CA PRO A 67 -4.19 -10.08 -0.20
C PRO A 67 -4.28 -9.88 -1.71
N PHE A 68 -3.14 -9.72 -2.39
CA PHE A 68 -3.06 -9.52 -3.84
C PHE A 68 -2.60 -10.78 -4.60
N ALA A 69 -2.65 -11.97 -3.99
CA ALA A 69 -2.15 -13.21 -4.58
C ALA A 69 -2.67 -13.50 -6.00
N LYS A 70 -3.92 -13.11 -6.29
CA LYS A 70 -4.60 -13.33 -7.58
C LYS A 70 -4.42 -12.19 -8.59
N SER A 71 -3.69 -11.14 -8.24
CA SER A 71 -3.49 -10.01 -9.15
C SER A 71 -2.56 -10.38 -10.30
N GLU A 72 -2.93 -9.95 -11.51
CA GLU A 72 -2.14 -10.08 -12.73
C GLU A 72 -1.49 -8.74 -13.15
N ASP A 73 -1.76 -7.66 -12.40
CA ASP A 73 -1.23 -6.33 -12.69
C ASP A 73 0.30 -6.30 -12.65
N THR A 74 0.90 -5.56 -13.57
CA THR A 74 2.35 -5.52 -13.79
C THR A 74 2.85 -4.10 -14.01
N ASN A 75 4.13 -3.88 -13.69
CA ASN A 75 4.85 -2.66 -14.04
C ASN A 75 6.27 -3.01 -14.54
N LYS A 76 6.92 -2.06 -15.23
CA LYS A 76 8.36 -2.20 -15.49
C LYS A 76 9.17 -1.79 -14.26
N HIS A 77 10.44 -2.21 -14.25
CA HIS A 77 11.35 -1.82 -13.19
C HIS A 77 11.48 -0.29 -13.10
N GLY A 78 11.25 0.26 -11.90
CA GLY A 78 11.29 1.70 -11.65
C GLY A 78 10.01 2.46 -12.02
N GLU A 79 9.04 1.82 -12.68
CA GLU A 79 7.72 2.43 -12.89
C GLU A 79 6.90 2.41 -11.58
N PRO A 80 5.96 3.36 -11.41
CA PRO A 80 5.03 3.34 -10.29
C PRO A 80 4.25 2.03 -10.19
N LEU A 81 3.71 1.75 -9.00
CA LEU A 81 2.76 0.66 -8.84
C LEU A 81 1.49 0.95 -9.66
N PRO A 82 0.89 -0.05 -10.34
CA PRO A 82 -0.38 0.11 -11.03
C PRO A 82 -1.46 0.66 -10.09
N TYR A 83 -2.34 1.52 -10.61
CA TYR A 83 -3.42 2.13 -9.84
C TYR A 83 -4.64 2.34 -10.72
N GLU A 84 -5.80 1.96 -10.18
CA GLU A 84 -7.10 2.30 -10.73
C GLU A 84 -7.92 3.04 -9.68
N PRO A 85 -8.56 4.17 -10.04
CA PRO A 85 -9.36 4.93 -9.09
C PRO A 85 -10.53 4.10 -8.56
N PRO A 86 -10.83 4.17 -7.25
CA PRO A 86 -12.03 3.57 -6.71
C PRO A 86 -13.28 4.24 -7.31
N PRO A 87 -14.42 3.52 -7.37
CA PRO A 87 -15.70 4.13 -7.72
C PRO A 87 -16.04 5.32 -6.82
N ASP A 88 -16.74 6.30 -7.39
CA ASP A 88 -17.19 7.48 -6.67
C ASP A 88 -18.01 7.09 -5.42
N GLY A 89 -17.68 7.72 -4.28
CA GLY A 89 -18.38 7.49 -3.02
C GLY A 89 -17.90 6.28 -2.20
N LEU A 90 -16.96 5.47 -2.71
CA LEU A 90 -16.42 4.33 -1.94
C LEU A 90 -15.66 4.79 -0.68
N PHE A 91 -14.89 5.87 -0.78
CA PHE A 91 -14.19 6.48 0.34
C PHE A 91 -14.75 7.88 0.61
N PRO A 92 -15.40 8.11 1.77
CA PRO A 92 -15.85 9.46 2.13
C PRO A 92 -14.65 10.37 2.42
N ASP A 93 -14.82 11.69 2.22
CA ASP A 93 -13.78 12.65 2.60
C ASP A 93 -13.63 12.69 4.13
N MET A 94 -12.56 12.06 4.62
CA MET A 94 -12.28 11.95 6.05
C MET A 94 -11.81 13.27 6.69
N ARG A 95 -11.56 14.34 5.91
CA ARG A 95 -11.24 15.66 6.47
C ARG A 95 -12.47 16.41 6.99
N LEU A 96 -13.66 15.92 6.64
CA LEU A 96 -14.93 16.51 7.01
C LEU A 96 -15.54 15.86 8.27
N GLN A 97 -14.80 14.95 8.92
CA GLN A 97 -15.17 14.26 10.16
C GLN A 97 -14.25 14.71 11.30
#